data_AF-A0A357LVY7-F1
#
_entry.id   AF-A0A357LVY7-F1
#
_cell.length_a   1.000
_cell.length_b   1.000
_cell.length_c   1.000
_cell.angle_alpha   90.00
_cell.angle_beta   90.00
_cell.angle_gamma   90.00
#
_symmetry.space_group_name_H-M   'P 1'
#
loop_
_entity.id
_entity.type
_entity.pdbx_description
1 polymer ?
#
loop_
_entity_poly.entity_id
_entity_poly.type
_entity_poly.pdbx_seq_one_letter_code
_entity_poly.pdbx_strand_id
1 'polypeptide(L)' 'MRPSGRANDQLRDVRITRNYTKHAEGSVLVEFGDTKVIC' A
#
# COMPACT_ATOMS: atom_id res chain seq x y z
N MET A 1 -20.98 -10.41 -3.16
CA MET A 1 -19.60 -10.80 -2.79
C MET A 1 -18.65 -10.02 -3.68
N ARG A 2 -17.59 -9.40 -3.14
CA ARG A 2 -16.64 -8.64 -3.98
C ARG A 2 -15.82 -9.61 -4.85
N PRO A 3 -15.46 -9.27 -6.10
CA PRO A 3 -14.64 -10.14 -6.95
C PRO A 3 -13.29 -10.54 -6.33
N SER A 4 -12.76 -9.69 -5.44
CA SER A 4 -11.53 -9.95 -4.70
C SER A 4 -11.70 -10.90 -3.50
N GLY A 5 -12.86 -11.53 -3.30
CA GLY A 5 -13.14 -12.43 -2.17
C GLY A 5 -13.27 -11.77 -0.79
N ARG A 6 -12.99 -10.47 -0.69
CA ARG A 6 -13.05 -9.71 0.57
C ARG A 6 -14.48 -9.41 1.02
N ALA A 7 -14.66 -9.31 2.34
CA ALA A 7 -15.89 -8.77 2.93
C ALA A 7 -16.12 -7.30 2.52
N ASN A 8 -17.33 -6.80 2.71
CA ASN A 8 -17.70 -5.44 2.30
C ASN A 8 -16.93 -4.37 3.10
N ASP A 9 -16.60 -4.67 4.35
CA ASP A 9 -15.89 -3.84 5.32
C ASP A 9 -14.38 -4.16 5.42
N GLN A 10 -13.93 -5.28 4.85
CA GLN A 10 -12.52 -5.66 4.85
C GLN A 10 -11.71 -4.79 3.89
N LEU A 11 -10.66 -4.14 4.40
CA LEU A 11 -9.69 -3.39 3.61
C LEU A 11 -8.84 -4.28 2.68
N ARG A 12 -8.14 -3.68 1.71
CA ARG A 12 -7.09 -4.38 0.96
C ARG A 12 -5.89 -4.60 1.88
N ASP A 13 -4.99 -5.50 1.50
CA ASP A 13 -3.71 -5.63 2.22
C ASP A 13 -2.95 -4.31 2.17
N VAL A 14 -2.37 -3.90 3.31
CA VAL A 14 -1.67 -2.63 3.44
C VAL A 14 -0.24 -2.89 3.87
N ARG A 15 0.71 -2.47 3.05
CA ARG A 15 2.14 -2.53 3.36
C ARG A 15 2.76 -1.14 3.31
N ILE A 16 3.58 -0.85 4.32
CA ILE A 16 4.31 0.41 4.45
C ILE A 16 5.81 0.08 4.48
N THR A 17 6.51 0.44 3.40
CA THR A 17 7.97 0.28 3.31
C THR A 17 8.63 1.64 3.46
N ARG A 18 9.34 1.83 4.59
CA ARG A 18 10.10 3.07 4.88
C ARG A 18 11.45 3.06 4.18
N ASN A 19 12.05 4.24 4.03
CA ASN A 19 13.32 4.47 3.36
C ASN A 19 13.33 3.89 1.93
N TYR A 20 12.23 4.10 1.19
CA TYR A 20 12.04 3.44 -0.10
C TYR A 20 12.97 3.98 -1.20
N THR A 21 13.08 5.30 -1.31
CA THR A 21 14.06 5.95 -2.20
C THR A 21 15.28 6.40 -1.41
N LYS A 22 16.45 6.36 -2.06
CA LYS A 22 17.76 6.66 -1.44
C LYS A 22 18.00 8.13 -1.16
N HIS A 23 17.39 9.01 -1.94
CA HIS A 23 17.78 10.43 -2.02
C HIS A 23 16.83 11.37 -1.28
N ALA A 24 15.59 10.97 -1.03
CA ALA A 24 14.68 11.79 -0.25
C ALA A 24 14.98 11.67 1.24
N GLU A 25 14.87 12.79 1.97
CA GLU A 25 15.07 12.86 3.43
C GLU A 25 14.10 11.92 4.18
N GLY A 26 12.85 11.87 3.70
CA GLY A 26 11.87 10.87 4.06
C GLY A 26 11.33 10.22 2.79
N SER A 27 11.22 8.89 2.77
CA SER A 27 10.64 8.19 1.63
C SER A 27 9.87 6.95 2.07
N VAL A 28 8.65 6.83 1.59
CA VAL A 28 7.78 5.69 1.90
C VAL A 28 7.12 5.18 0.63
N LEU A 29 7.11 3.86 0.46
CA LEU A 29 6.20 3.19 -0.46
C LEU A 29 5.01 2.65 0.34
N VAL A 30 3.81 3.09 -0.02
CA VAL A 30 2.55 2.57 0.52
C VAL A 30 1.86 1.74 -0.55
N GLU A 31 1.49 0.52 -0.19
CA GLU A 31 0.81 -0.44 -1.07
C GLU A 31 -0.58 -0.74 -0.49
N PHE A 32 -1.63 -0.59 -1.30
CA PHE A 32 -3.02 -0.91 -0.98
C PHE A 32 -3.51 -2.00 -1.96
N GLY A 33 -3.21 -3.26 -1.68
CA GLY A 33 -3.25 -4.33 -2.69
C GLY A 33 -2.36 -3.96 -3.87
N ASP A 34 -2.90 -3.98 -5.09
CA ASP A 34 -2.11 -3.68 -6.30
C ASP A 34 -1.83 -2.19 -6.52
N THR A 35 -2.45 -1.29 -5.75
CA THR A 35 -2.19 0.15 -5.85
C THR A 35 -0.93 0.51 -5.07
N LYS A 36 0.02 1.19 -5.72
CA LYS A 36 1.28 1.62 -5.10
C LYS A 36 1.46 3.13 -5.22
N VAL A 37 1.82 3.78 -4.11
CA VAL A 37 2.07 5.22 -4.03
C VAL A 37 3.40 5.47 -3.32
N ILE A 38 4.24 6.31 -3.94
CA ILE A 38 5.46 6.82 -3.32
C ILE A 38 5.13 8.17 -2.69
N CYS A 39 5.55 8.37 -1.44
CA CYS A 39 5.45 9.63 -0.70
C CYS A 39 6.81 10.04 -0.13
#